data_AF-A0A947PXW5-F1
#
_entry.id   AF-A0A947PXW5-F1
#
_cell.length_a   1.000
_cell.length_b   1.000
_cell.length_c   1.000
_cell.angle_alpha   90.00
_cell.angle_beta   90.00
_cell.angle_gamma   90.00
#
_symmetry.space_group_name_H-M   'P 1'
#
loop_
_entity.id
_entity.type
_entity.pdbx_description
1 polymer ?
#
loop_
_entity_poly.entity_id
_entity_poly.type
_entity_poly.pdbx_seq_one_letter_code
_entity_poly.pdbx_strand_id
1 'polypeptide(L)'
;HSRHPAVGAGLHRPGQYSTAGADVCAPLPYYLSDQQEGTSFSTPLMTALYRQMSEWYGHRLTTEEIMAAALMTANRNVLDYDDPLVVGQSMFPAQYRAHMAVFNTNGAGLPHHHRCGAGVVDIERWNETLQRMVELKMAPATNGAEFVRTVAVGQPVQTPDEEGNGQFVYRVTVPEAMTTGKLTFLLPQYQGEHTDISVRMPSGFTSVLPRSFTDAISTHAFAYEDLAAGSVIEIISDKALGPTADMTLRGFTGNNAVAQLRNELRANGTLPAPLTTLGGQEASSALLPTPPAGANDNVSIDEMKANQPLSLTVDPETGEVQAPEGQGESNDAEGNEAIPVDPVVEEDAPVAPTTPAPSAPPPVPRTPGPF
;
A
#
# COMPACT_ATOMS: atom_id res chain seq x y z
N HIS A 1 7.82 31.32 -10.58
CA HIS A 1 8.80 30.38 -10.01
C HIS A 1 8.59 30.28 -8.49
N SER A 2 7.77 29.34 -8.01
CA SER A 2 7.64 29.08 -6.58
C SER A 2 8.84 28.24 -6.11
N ARG A 3 9.61 28.79 -5.17
CA ARG A 3 10.63 28.04 -4.44
C ARG A 3 9.90 27.20 -3.40
N HIS A 4 9.65 25.92 -3.70
CA HIS A 4 9.41 24.96 -2.63
C HIS A 4 10.72 24.78 -1.86
N PRO A 5 10.71 24.85 -0.52
CA PRO A 5 11.90 24.60 0.26
C PRO A 5 12.34 23.16 0.02
N ALA A 6 13.66 22.95 -0.04
CA ALA A 6 14.25 21.61 -0.04
C ALA A 6 13.78 20.88 1.23
N VAL A 7 12.75 20.06 1.08
CA VAL A 7 12.35 19.08 2.08
C VAL A 7 13.56 18.15 2.26
N GLY A 8 14.02 18.02 3.50
CA GLY A 8 15.27 17.34 3.85
C GLY A 8 15.45 16.00 3.16
N ALA A 9 16.71 15.71 2.81
CA ALA A 9 17.12 14.42 2.26
C ALA A 9 16.48 13.27 3.06
N GLY A 10 15.58 12.52 2.42
CA GLY A 10 14.98 11.30 3.00
C GLY A 10 13.50 11.36 3.36
N LEU A 11 12.76 12.42 3.05
CA LEU A 11 11.29 12.42 3.17
C LEU A 11 10.64 12.18 1.81
N HIS A 12 9.88 11.08 1.70
CA HIS A 12 9.24 10.66 0.46
C HIS A 12 7.74 10.90 0.50
N ARG A 13 7.12 11.00 -0.68
CA ARG A 13 5.67 11.18 -0.83
C ARG A 13 5.15 10.19 -1.87
N PRO A 14 4.11 9.39 -1.58
CA PRO A 14 3.44 8.60 -2.59
C PRO A 14 2.84 9.52 -3.66
N GLY A 15 2.97 9.14 -4.94
CA GLY A 15 2.34 9.89 -6.02
C GLY A 15 0.82 10.00 -5.83
N GLN A 16 0.21 11.09 -6.28
CA GLN A 16 -1.21 11.38 -6.02
C GLN A 16 -2.14 10.23 -6.45
N TYR A 17 -1.84 9.59 -7.58
CA TYR A 17 -2.61 8.48 -8.13
C TYR A 17 -2.10 7.09 -7.71
N SER A 18 -1.23 7.01 -6.69
CA SER A 18 -0.80 5.71 -6.14
C SER A 18 -1.99 5.00 -5.51
N THR A 19 -2.34 3.84 -6.06
CA THR A 19 -3.43 3.00 -5.59
C THR A 19 -3.12 2.37 -4.24
N ALA A 20 -4.17 2.00 -3.51
CA ALA A 20 -4.05 1.17 -2.32
C ALA A 20 -3.56 -0.26 -2.66
N GLY A 21 -3.00 -0.95 -1.67
CA GLY A 21 -2.53 -2.33 -1.80
C GLY A 21 -1.08 -2.46 -2.29
N ALA A 22 -0.28 -1.40 -2.20
CA ALA A 22 1.15 -1.49 -2.52
C ALA A 22 1.89 -2.36 -1.48
N ASP A 23 2.86 -3.15 -1.94
CA ASP A 23 3.77 -3.90 -1.05
C ASP A 23 4.91 -3.00 -0.53
N VAL A 24 5.46 -2.14 -1.40
CA VAL A 24 6.51 -1.15 -1.11
C VAL A 24 6.45 -0.04 -2.15
N CYS A 25 6.86 1.17 -1.81
CA CYS A 25 7.12 2.24 -2.76
C CYS A 25 8.55 2.17 -3.30
N ALA A 26 8.75 2.45 -4.59
CA ALA A 26 10.08 2.73 -5.14
C ALA A 26 10.26 4.25 -5.31
N PRO A 27 11.39 4.83 -4.87
CA PRO A 27 11.63 6.26 -5.04
C PRO A 27 11.89 6.57 -6.51
N LEU A 28 11.04 7.39 -7.12
CA LEU A 28 11.27 7.85 -8.48
C LEU A 28 12.24 9.03 -8.50
N PRO A 29 13.29 8.97 -9.33
CA PRO A 29 14.25 10.06 -9.42
C PRO A 29 13.61 11.24 -10.15
N TYR A 30 13.79 12.45 -9.61
CA TYR A 30 13.34 13.70 -10.23
C TYR A 30 14.30 14.09 -11.38
N TYR A 31 14.39 13.27 -12.43
CA TYR A 31 15.25 13.57 -13.58
C TYR A 31 14.43 14.23 -14.69
N LEU A 32 14.92 15.41 -15.13
CA LEU A 32 14.57 16.10 -16.38
C LEU A 32 13.26 16.89 -16.44
N SER A 33 12.86 17.60 -15.38
CA SER A 33 11.71 18.54 -15.38
C SER A 33 10.34 17.95 -15.77
N ASP A 34 10.29 16.71 -16.24
CA ASP A 34 9.08 15.92 -16.44
C ASP A 34 8.83 15.14 -15.15
N GLN A 35 7.71 15.46 -14.50
CA GLN A 35 7.17 14.65 -13.40
C GLN A 35 6.78 13.28 -13.96
N GLN A 36 7.70 12.32 -13.95
CA GLN A 36 7.35 10.92 -14.13
C GLN A 36 6.65 10.46 -12.86
N GLU A 37 5.32 10.55 -12.88
CA GLU A 37 4.44 10.14 -11.79
C GLU A 37 3.63 8.90 -12.18
N GLY A 38 3.31 8.07 -11.19
CA GLY A 38 2.45 6.91 -11.35
C GLY A 38 3.16 5.59 -11.10
N THR A 39 2.35 4.59 -10.76
CA THR A 39 2.81 3.22 -10.50
C THR A 39 3.45 2.56 -11.73
N SER A 40 3.13 3.05 -12.93
CA SER A 40 3.72 2.65 -14.21
C SER A 40 5.22 2.98 -14.32
N PHE A 41 5.73 3.96 -13.58
CA PHE A 41 7.16 4.28 -13.53
C PHE A 41 7.86 3.61 -12.34
N SER A 42 7.19 3.50 -11.19
CA SER A 42 7.79 2.85 -10.01
C SER A 42 7.93 1.34 -10.21
N THR A 43 7.02 0.70 -10.93
CA THR A 43 7.06 -0.75 -11.23
C THR A 43 8.30 -1.16 -12.04
N PRO A 44 8.63 -0.56 -13.20
CA PRO A 44 9.84 -0.91 -13.95
C PRO A 44 11.13 -0.59 -13.18
N LEU A 45 11.15 0.50 -12.40
CA LEU A 45 12.28 0.78 -11.51
C LEU A 45 12.47 -0.34 -10.47
N MET A 46 11.39 -0.71 -9.76
CA MET A 46 11.45 -1.79 -8.77
C MET A 46 11.82 -3.13 -9.42
N THR A 47 11.37 -3.37 -10.66
CA THR A 47 11.73 -4.55 -11.44
C THR A 47 13.23 -4.59 -11.75
N ALA A 48 13.83 -3.46 -12.16
CA ALA A 48 15.25 -3.35 -12.41
C ALA A 48 16.08 -3.55 -11.12
N LEU A 49 15.65 -2.94 -10.01
CA LEU A 49 16.29 -3.12 -8.71
C LEU A 49 16.22 -4.58 -8.23
N TYR A 50 15.04 -5.20 -8.31
CA TYR A 50 14.86 -6.61 -7.97
C TYR A 50 15.72 -7.52 -8.84
N ARG A 51 15.79 -7.27 -10.15
CA ARG A 51 16.67 -8.02 -11.06
C ARG A 51 18.12 -7.94 -10.59
N GLN A 52 18.62 -6.75 -10.25
CA GLN A 52 19.99 -6.57 -9.76
C GLN A 52 20.24 -7.39 -8.50
N MET A 53 19.34 -7.32 -7.51
CA MET A 53 19.45 -8.11 -6.27
C MET A 53 19.37 -9.61 -6.54
N SER A 54 18.51 -10.04 -7.48
CA SER A 54 18.38 -11.44 -7.87
C SER A 54 19.61 -11.96 -8.61
N GLU A 55 20.26 -11.15 -9.45
CA GLU A 55 21.53 -11.50 -10.07
C GLU A 55 22.63 -11.75 -9.03
N TRP A 56 22.68 -10.94 -7.96
CA TRP A 56 23.68 -11.10 -6.89
C TRP A 56 23.35 -12.24 -5.92
N TYR A 57 22.09 -12.42 -5.54
CA TYR A 57 21.71 -13.30 -4.42
C TYR A 57 20.77 -14.44 -4.79
N GLY A 58 20.15 -14.44 -5.97
CA GLY A 58 19.10 -15.39 -6.39
C GLY A 58 19.56 -16.85 -6.53
N HIS A 59 20.87 -17.09 -6.58
CA HIS A 59 21.44 -18.44 -6.50
C HIS A 59 21.45 -19.01 -5.07
N ARG A 60 21.16 -18.19 -4.05
CA ARG A 60 21.10 -18.57 -2.63
C ARG A 60 19.75 -18.28 -1.99
N LEU A 61 19.12 -17.18 -2.40
CA LEU A 61 17.87 -16.69 -1.85
C LEU A 61 16.72 -16.86 -2.85
N THR A 62 15.53 -17.19 -2.35
CA THR A 62 14.30 -17.20 -3.13
C THR A 62 13.80 -15.78 -3.38
N THR A 63 12.86 -15.61 -4.32
CA THR A 63 12.17 -14.32 -4.53
C THR A 63 11.59 -13.76 -3.23
N GLU A 64 10.99 -14.63 -2.42
CA GLU A 64 10.35 -14.24 -1.17
C GLU A 64 11.37 -13.77 -0.12
N GLU A 65 12.50 -14.46 0.02
CA GLU A 65 13.58 -14.01 0.91
C GLU A 65 14.19 -12.67 0.46
N ILE A 66 14.32 -12.49 -0.86
CA ILE A 66 14.83 -11.23 -1.42
C ILE A 66 13.88 -10.08 -1.13
N MET A 67 12.58 -10.27 -1.33
CA MET A 67 11.57 -9.25 -1.07
C MET A 67 11.34 -9.02 0.43
N ALA A 68 11.46 -10.06 1.27
CA ALA A 68 11.36 -9.93 2.72
C ALA A 68 12.38 -8.92 3.27
N ALA A 69 13.63 -9.01 2.82
CA ALA A 69 14.68 -8.06 3.19
C ALA A 69 14.27 -6.62 2.82
N ALA A 70 13.80 -6.40 1.58
CA ALA A 70 13.38 -5.06 1.12
C ALA A 70 12.28 -4.46 2.00
N LEU A 71 11.28 -5.27 2.32
CA LEU A 71 10.10 -4.85 3.08
C LEU A 71 10.45 -4.56 4.54
N MET A 72 11.25 -5.42 5.17
CA MET A 72 11.61 -5.27 6.57
C MET A 72 12.51 -4.05 6.83
N THR A 73 13.29 -3.62 5.84
CA THR A 73 14.19 -2.45 5.96
C THR A 73 13.75 -1.21 5.19
N ALA A 74 12.54 -1.22 4.63
CA ALA A 74 11.97 -0.06 3.96
C ALA A 74 11.95 1.17 4.88
N ASN A 75 12.25 2.33 4.31
CA ASN A 75 12.23 3.61 4.97
C ASN A 75 10.78 4.09 5.18
N ARG A 76 10.45 4.47 6.41
CA ARG A 76 9.11 4.89 6.84
C ARG A 76 8.93 6.41 6.94
N ASN A 77 9.94 7.17 6.51
CA ASN A 77 9.84 8.61 6.36
C ASN A 77 9.00 8.95 5.13
N VAL A 78 7.69 8.76 5.27
CA VAL A 78 6.69 8.97 4.23
C VAL A 78 5.74 10.06 4.69
N LEU A 79 5.54 11.07 3.85
CA LEU A 79 4.43 12.01 3.96
C LEU A 79 3.23 11.44 3.20
N ASP A 80 2.09 11.39 3.88
CA ASP A 80 0.81 11.13 3.23
C ASP A 80 -0.07 12.39 3.25
N TYR A 81 -1.18 12.30 2.54
CA TYR A 81 -2.23 13.31 2.53
C TYR A 81 -3.51 12.72 3.09
N ASP A 82 -4.35 13.59 3.63
CA ASP A 82 -5.74 13.22 3.93
C ASP A 82 -6.38 12.66 2.65
N ASP A 83 -6.91 11.44 2.74
CA ASP A 83 -7.37 10.66 1.60
C ASP A 83 -8.39 11.47 0.75
N PRO A 84 -8.19 11.63 -0.57
CA PRO A 84 -9.19 12.25 -1.45
C PRO A 84 -10.55 11.52 -1.48
N LEU A 85 -10.65 10.29 -0.94
CA LEU A 85 -11.93 9.61 -0.72
C LEU A 85 -12.72 10.18 0.47
N VAL A 86 -12.06 10.84 1.42
CA VAL A 86 -12.70 11.54 2.56
C VAL A 86 -13.03 12.99 2.19
N VAL A 87 -12.31 13.59 1.24
CA VAL A 87 -12.51 14.97 0.79
C VAL A 87 -13.06 14.96 -0.63
N GLY A 88 -14.38 14.97 -0.74
CA GLY A 88 -15.11 14.93 -2.01
C GLY A 88 -14.47 15.79 -3.12
N GLN A 89 -14.09 15.13 -4.21
CA GLN A 89 -13.84 15.66 -5.56
C GLN A 89 -13.30 17.10 -5.69
N SER A 90 -12.30 17.49 -4.90
CA SER A 90 -11.57 18.74 -5.19
C SER A 90 -10.38 18.45 -6.11
N MET A 91 -10.49 18.86 -7.37
CA MET A 91 -9.39 18.83 -8.36
C MET A 91 -8.22 19.79 -8.04
N PHE A 92 -8.18 20.39 -6.84
CA PHE A 92 -7.19 21.41 -6.48
C PHE A 92 -6.23 20.93 -5.38
N PRO A 93 -4.95 20.65 -5.69
CA PRO A 93 -3.97 20.09 -4.75
C PRO A 93 -3.51 21.05 -3.63
N ALA A 94 -3.96 22.31 -3.64
CA ALA A 94 -3.50 23.35 -2.71
C ALA A 94 -4.06 23.21 -1.28
N GLN A 95 -4.99 22.29 -1.02
CA GLN A 95 -5.73 22.22 0.24
C GLN A 95 -5.44 20.98 1.11
N TYR A 96 -4.67 20.00 0.61
CA TYR A 96 -4.36 18.80 1.37
C TYR A 96 -3.26 19.07 2.40
N ARG A 97 -3.55 18.86 3.69
CA ARG A 97 -2.54 18.92 4.73
C ARG A 97 -1.70 17.64 4.67
N ALA A 98 -0.44 17.80 4.29
CA ALA A 98 0.53 16.71 4.37
C ALA A 98 0.80 16.40 5.85
N HIS A 99 0.76 15.12 6.20
CA HIS A 99 1.09 14.61 7.53
C HIS A 99 2.02 13.40 7.40
N MET A 100 2.66 12.99 8.49
CA MET A 100 3.48 11.78 8.48
C MET A 100 2.57 10.56 8.34
N ALA A 101 2.89 9.67 7.40
CA ALA A 101 2.13 8.45 7.18
C ALA A 101 2.07 7.60 8.46
N VAL A 102 0.88 7.10 8.78
CA VAL A 102 0.66 6.23 9.94
C VAL A 102 0.76 4.78 9.48
N PHE A 103 1.75 4.06 10.00
CA PHE A 103 1.95 2.65 9.70
C PHE A 103 1.30 1.79 10.78
N ASN A 104 0.47 0.84 10.34
CA ASN A 104 0.02 -0.25 11.18
C ASN A 104 1.06 -1.38 11.12
N THR A 105 1.16 -2.20 12.15
CA THR A 105 2.09 -3.34 12.15
C THR A 105 1.29 -4.63 12.16
N ASN A 106 1.77 -5.67 11.49
CA ASN A 106 1.11 -6.98 11.53
C ASN A 106 1.63 -7.83 12.70
N GLY A 107 1.23 -9.11 12.78
CA GLY A 107 1.71 -10.04 13.81
C GLY A 107 3.22 -10.32 13.79
N ALA A 108 3.90 -9.93 12.71
CA ALA A 108 5.35 -10.01 12.55
C ALA A 108 6.06 -8.72 12.98
N GLY A 109 5.31 -7.65 13.29
CA GLY A 109 5.88 -6.31 13.42
C GLY A 109 6.30 -5.72 12.07
N LEU A 110 5.83 -6.27 10.94
CA LEU A 110 6.06 -5.66 9.63
C LEU A 110 5.15 -4.45 9.50
N PRO A 111 5.69 -3.23 9.29
CA PRO A 111 4.88 -2.05 9.07
C PRO A 111 4.13 -2.14 7.74
N HIS A 112 2.92 -1.58 7.70
CA HIS A 112 2.07 -1.54 6.53
C HIS A 112 1.31 -0.22 6.49
N HIS A 113 1.34 0.41 5.32
CA HIS A 113 0.61 1.59 4.94
C HIS A 113 -0.16 1.30 3.66
N HIS A 114 -1.45 1.61 3.63
CA HIS A 114 -2.33 1.23 2.53
C HIS A 114 -1.82 1.66 1.13
N ARG A 115 -1.16 2.82 1.00
CA ARG A 115 -0.62 3.32 -0.30
C ARG A 115 0.85 2.99 -0.56
N CYS A 116 1.60 2.59 0.47
CA CYS A 116 3.06 2.47 0.38
C CYS A 116 3.61 1.18 0.98
N GLY A 117 2.74 0.26 1.37
CA GLY A 117 3.08 -1.00 2.00
C GLY A 117 4.04 -0.80 3.16
N ALA A 118 5.19 -1.46 3.13
CA ALA A 118 6.17 -1.37 4.21
C ALA A 118 6.92 -0.02 4.30
N GLY A 119 6.80 0.82 3.27
CA GLY A 119 7.49 2.11 3.16
C GLY A 119 8.16 2.28 1.80
N VAL A 120 9.18 3.14 1.74
CA VAL A 120 9.99 3.34 0.53
C VAL A 120 11.20 2.42 0.55
N VAL A 121 11.48 1.74 -0.56
CA VAL A 121 12.64 0.86 -0.66
C VAL A 121 13.93 1.65 -0.41
N ASP A 122 14.77 1.15 0.48
CA ASP A 122 16.11 1.65 0.74
C ASP A 122 17.11 0.66 0.16
N ILE A 123 17.72 1.02 -0.96
CA ILE A 123 18.53 0.10 -1.77
C ILE A 123 19.78 -0.35 -1.01
N GLU A 124 20.41 0.56 -0.25
CA GLU A 124 21.62 0.27 0.52
C GLU A 124 21.30 -0.70 1.65
N ARG A 125 20.28 -0.37 2.47
CA ARG A 125 19.84 -1.26 3.55
C ARG A 125 19.33 -2.59 3.03
N TRP A 126 18.63 -2.61 1.91
CA TRP A 126 18.17 -3.84 1.29
C TRP A 126 19.35 -4.74 0.94
N ASN A 127 20.37 -4.20 0.28
CA ASN A 127 21.56 -4.97 -0.10
C ASN A 127 22.32 -5.51 1.13
N GLU A 128 22.56 -4.69 2.15
CA GLU A 128 23.20 -5.11 3.41
C GLU A 128 22.41 -6.23 4.09
N THR A 129 21.09 -6.09 4.11
CA THR A 129 20.17 -7.06 4.71
C THR A 129 20.16 -8.37 3.94
N LEU A 130 20.31 -8.35 2.61
CA LEU A 130 20.44 -9.57 1.80
C LEU A 130 21.73 -10.33 2.11
N GLN A 131 22.85 -9.63 2.33
CA GLN A 131 24.10 -10.27 2.76
C GLN A 131 23.89 -10.98 4.10
N ARG A 132 23.24 -10.31 5.05
CA ARG A 132 22.90 -10.92 6.34
C ARG A 132 21.96 -12.11 6.20
N MET A 133 20.94 -12.00 5.35
CA MET A 133 20.00 -13.10 5.07
C MET A 133 20.73 -14.33 4.52
N VAL A 134 21.72 -14.16 3.65
CA VAL A 134 22.54 -15.26 3.13
C VAL A 134 23.32 -15.94 4.26
N GLU A 135 23.93 -15.18 5.17
CA GLU A 135 24.64 -15.73 6.32
C GLU A 135 23.71 -16.55 7.22
N LEU A 136 22.54 -16.00 7.54
CA LEU A 136 21.51 -16.68 8.33
C LEU A 136 21.03 -17.96 7.66
N LYS A 137 20.80 -17.93 6.33
CA LYS A 137 20.36 -19.11 5.58
C LYS A 137 21.39 -20.23 5.56
N MET A 138 22.67 -19.89 5.51
CA MET A 138 23.77 -20.85 5.49
C MET A 138 24.17 -21.34 6.90
N ALA A 139 23.61 -20.76 7.96
CA ALA A 139 23.90 -21.18 9.33
C ALA A 139 23.42 -22.62 9.58
N PRO A 140 24.21 -23.47 10.29
CA PRO A 140 23.86 -24.87 10.52
C PRO A 140 22.51 -25.10 11.23
N ALA A 141 22.05 -24.09 11.98
CA ALA A 141 20.78 -24.14 12.70
C ALA A 141 19.56 -23.86 11.80
N THR A 142 19.77 -23.37 10.58
CA THR A 142 18.71 -23.03 9.63
C THR A 142 18.37 -24.25 8.79
N ASN A 143 17.18 -24.78 8.99
CA ASN A 143 16.70 -26.01 8.35
C ASN A 143 15.29 -25.85 7.74
N GLY A 144 14.79 -24.62 7.71
CA GLY A 144 13.49 -24.31 7.13
C GLY A 144 13.47 -24.50 5.62
N ALA A 145 12.32 -24.93 5.10
CA ALA A 145 12.07 -25.09 3.68
C ALA A 145 10.92 -24.18 3.25
N GLU A 146 10.92 -23.80 1.97
CA GLU A 146 9.79 -23.09 1.39
C GLU A 146 8.56 -24.00 1.38
N PHE A 147 7.43 -23.42 1.77
CA PHE A 147 6.12 -24.03 1.77
C PHE A 147 5.22 -23.26 0.84
N VAL A 148 4.55 -23.95 -0.08
CA VAL A 148 3.51 -23.39 -0.94
C VAL A 148 2.36 -24.37 -1.02
N ARG A 149 1.16 -23.94 -0.62
CA ARG A 149 -0.05 -24.75 -0.70
C ARG A 149 -1.28 -23.89 -0.98
N THR A 150 -2.02 -24.28 -2.00
CA THR A 150 -3.37 -23.76 -2.22
C THR A 150 -4.36 -24.50 -1.32
N VAL A 151 -5.17 -23.73 -0.60
CA VAL A 151 -6.19 -24.20 0.32
C VAL A 151 -7.51 -23.59 -0.13
N ALA A 152 -8.52 -24.44 -0.30
CA ALA A 152 -9.87 -23.97 -0.60
C ALA A 152 -10.39 -23.12 0.55
N VAL A 153 -11.00 -21.99 0.22
CA VAL A 153 -11.74 -21.21 1.20
C VAL A 153 -13.01 -22.00 1.55
N GLY A 154 -13.22 -22.28 2.83
CA GLY A 154 -14.32 -23.15 3.30
C GLY A 154 -15.71 -22.60 2.99
N GLN A 155 -16.75 -23.26 3.48
CA GLN A 155 -18.10 -22.67 3.43
C GLN A 155 -18.20 -21.49 4.41
N PRO A 156 -18.92 -20.42 4.05
CA PRO A 156 -19.06 -19.27 4.93
C PRO A 156 -19.94 -19.61 6.13
N VAL A 157 -19.63 -18.98 7.25
CA VAL A 157 -20.57 -18.81 8.37
C VAL A 157 -21.14 -17.41 8.25
N GLN A 158 -22.47 -17.29 8.22
CA GLN A 158 -23.11 -15.98 8.30
C GLN A 158 -23.12 -15.51 9.76
N THR A 159 -22.57 -14.33 9.99
CA THR A 159 -22.52 -13.71 11.31
C THR A 159 -22.93 -12.24 11.21
N PRO A 160 -23.65 -11.68 12.19
CA PRO A 160 -23.83 -10.24 12.25
C PRO A 160 -22.48 -9.54 12.52
N ASP A 161 -22.31 -8.35 11.98
CA ASP A 161 -21.21 -7.45 12.31
C ASP A 161 -21.48 -6.61 13.56
N GLU A 162 -20.55 -5.71 13.88
CA GLU A 162 -20.67 -4.83 15.04
C GLU A 162 -21.90 -3.91 14.94
N GLU A 163 -22.31 -3.56 13.71
CA GLU A 163 -23.50 -2.79 13.41
C GLU A 163 -24.78 -3.64 13.24
N GLY A 164 -24.67 -4.97 13.32
CA GLY A 164 -25.78 -5.92 13.18
C GLY A 164 -26.14 -6.31 11.74
N ASN A 165 -25.38 -5.87 10.74
CA ASN A 165 -25.54 -6.31 9.35
C ASN A 165 -24.96 -7.71 9.13
N GLY A 166 -25.55 -8.48 8.22
CA GLY A 166 -25.05 -9.82 7.90
C GLY A 166 -23.73 -9.78 7.15
N GLN A 167 -22.74 -10.53 7.63
CA GLN A 167 -21.45 -10.77 6.97
C GLN A 167 -21.23 -12.26 6.72
N PHE A 168 -20.49 -12.57 5.66
CA PHE A 168 -19.99 -13.89 5.35
C PHE A 168 -18.55 -14.02 5.84
N VAL A 169 -18.34 -14.90 6.82
CA VAL A 169 -17.02 -15.19 7.39
C VAL A 169 -16.56 -16.56 6.91
N TYR A 170 -15.47 -16.56 6.15
CA TYR A 170 -14.80 -17.75 5.68
C TYR A 170 -13.56 -18.02 6.52
N ARG A 171 -13.30 -19.28 6.84
CA ARG A 171 -12.18 -19.69 7.70
C ARG A 171 -11.22 -20.59 6.93
N VAL A 172 -9.95 -20.21 6.94
CA VAL A 172 -8.87 -21.04 6.39
C VAL A 172 -7.92 -21.44 7.51
N THR A 173 -7.85 -22.75 7.77
CA THR A 173 -6.97 -23.31 8.79
C THR A 173 -5.57 -23.49 8.24
N VAL A 174 -4.58 -22.95 8.97
CA VAL A 174 -3.16 -23.10 8.65
C VAL A 174 -2.75 -24.56 8.86
N PRO A 175 -2.25 -25.26 7.83
CA PRO A 175 -2.05 -26.70 7.87
C PRO A 175 -0.82 -27.12 8.70
N GLU A 176 0.19 -26.26 8.80
CA GLU A 176 1.41 -26.52 9.56
C GLU A 176 2.02 -25.21 10.07
N ALA A 177 2.88 -25.31 11.10
CA ALA A 177 3.54 -24.14 11.65
C ALA A 177 4.53 -23.55 10.64
N MET A 178 4.44 -22.24 10.40
CA MET A 178 5.21 -21.58 9.35
C MET A 178 5.37 -20.09 9.63
N THR A 179 6.43 -19.50 9.09
CA THR A 179 6.53 -18.06 8.87
C THR A 179 5.89 -17.76 7.51
N THR A 180 4.83 -16.95 7.45
CA THR A 180 4.14 -16.63 6.20
C THR A 180 5.07 -15.90 5.23
N GLY A 181 4.87 -16.09 3.94
CA GLY A 181 5.34 -15.21 2.88
C GLY A 181 4.16 -14.41 2.34
N LYS A 182 4.28 -13.93 1.10
CA LYS A 182 3.19 -13.29 0.37
C LYS A 182 2.00 -14.23 0.25
N LEU A 183 0.83 -13.77 0.69
CA LEU A 183 -0.41 -14.51 0.49
C LEU A 183 -1.03 -14.12 -0.86
N THR A 184 -1.59 -15.09 -1.54
CA THR A 184 -2.38 -14.88 -2.76
C THR A 184 -3.78 -15.39 -2.54
N PHE A 185 -4.75 -14.55 -2.83
CA PHE A 185 -6.17 -14.82 -2.67
C PHE A 185 -6.81 -14.83 -4.06
N LEU A 186 -7.58 -15.87 -4.35
CA LEU A 186 -8.48 -15.93 -5.49
C LEU A 186 -9.89 -15.87 -4.93
N LEU A 187 -10.52 -14.70 -4.98
CA LEU A 187 -11.78 -14.41 -4.29
C LEU A 187 -12.82 -13.96 -5.32
N PRO A 188 -13.32 -14.88 -6.15
CA PRO A 188 -14.31 -14.54 -7.16
C PRO A 188 -15.57 -14.01 -6.49
N GLN A 189 -16.12 -12.95 -7.06
CA GLN A 189 -17.40 -12.38 -6.63
C GLN A 189 -18.40 -12.47 -7.78
N TYR A 190 -19.69 -12.62 -7.46
CA TYR A 190 -20.71 -12.66 -8.50
C TYR A 190 -20.82 -11.29 -9.21
N GLN A 191 -21.23 -11.31 -10.48
CA GLN A 191 -21.34 -10.10 -11.28
C GLN A 191 -22.27 -9.08 -10.60
N GLY A 192 -21.75 -7.86 -10.38
CA GLY A 192 -22.49 -6.79 -9.70
C GLY A 192 -22.43 -6.84 -8.17
N GLU A 193 -21.73 -7.82 -7.59
CA GLU A 193 -21.55 -7.98 -6.14
C GLU A 193 -20.15 -7.60 -5.65
N HIS A 194 -19.36 -6.88 -6.46
CA HIS A 194 -18.00 -6.45 -6.09
C HIS A 194 -18.00 -5.58 -4.84
N THR A 195 -17.43 -6.12 -3.78
CA THR A 195 -17.33 -5.51 -2.47
C THR A 195 -15.91 -5.51 -1.93
N ASP A 196 -15.73 -4.75 -0.86
CA ASP A 196 -14.52 -4.77 -0.05
C ASP A 196 -14.42 -6.10 0.70
N ILE A 197 -13.26 -6.73 0.62
CA ILE A 197 -12.95 -7.94 1.35
C ILE A 197 -11.91 -7.62 2.40
N SER A 198 -12.20 -7.95 3.65
CA SER A 198 -11.24 -7.85 4.74
C SER A 198 -10.65 -9.21 5.03
N VAL A 199 -9.34 -9.26 5.26
CA VAL A 199 -8.66 -10.46 5.75
C VAL A 199 -8.11 -10.17 7.13
N ARG A 200 -8.44 -11.04 8.08
CA ARG A 200 -7.99 -10.99 9.47
C ARG A 200 -7.05 -12.16 9.75
N MET A 201 -5.84 -11.83 10.16
CA MET A 201 -4.81 -12.79 10.54
C MET A 201 -5.00 -13.28 11.98
N PRO A 202 -4.43 -14.45 12.35
CA PRO A 202 -4.48 -14.96 13.72
C PRO A 202 -3.92 -13.99 14.79
N SER A 203 -3.05 -13.07 14.40
CA SER A 203 -2.51 -12.02 15.26
C SER A 203 -3.54 -10.93 15.61
N GLY A 204 -4.67 -10.88 14.89
CA GLY A 204 -5.67 -9.81 14.96
C GLY A 204 -5.46 -8.71 13.92
N PHE A 205 -4.31 -8.70 13.21
CA PHE A 205 -4.10 -7.76 12.12
C PHE A 205 -5.14 -7.95 11.03
N THR A 206 -5.82 -6.86 10.68
CA THR A 206 -6.88 -6.85 9.67
C THR A 206 -6.51 -5.84 8.59
N SER A 207 -6.66 -6.22 7.33
CA SER A 207 -6.51 -5.31 6.20
C SER A 207 -7.58 -5.58 5.16
N VAL A 208 -8.09 -4.47 4.61
CA VAL A 208 -8.98 -4.48 3.45
C VAL A 208 -8.13 -4.73 2.21
N LEU A 209 -8.48 -5.76 1.45
CA LEU A 209 -7.85 -6.07 0.17
C LEU A 209 -8.22 -5.02 -0.87
N PRO A 210 -7.30 -4.66 -1.78
CA PRO A 210 -7.66 -3.80 -2.90
C PRO A 210 -8.75 -4.46 -3.75
N ARG A 211 -9.77 -3.69 -4.14
CA ARG A 211 -10.81 -4.17 -5.06
C ARG A 211 -10.16 -4.64 -6.36
N SER A 212 -10.47 -5.86 -6.77
CA SER A 212 -9.96 -6.47 -7.99
C SER A 212 -11.11 -6.87 -8.91
N PHE A 213 -10.97 -6.56 -10.20
CA PHE A 213 -11.88 -7.01 -11.25
C PHE A 213 -11.43 -8.35 -11.88
N THR A 214 -10.28 -8.87 -11.47
CA THR A 214 -9.72 -10.15 -11.93
C THR A 214 -9.77 -11.24 -10.86
N ASP A 215 -10.39 -10.96 -9.71
CA ASP A 215 -10.59 -11.84 -8.54
C ASP A 215 -9.31 -12.34 -7.83
N ALA A 216 -8.17 -12.31 -8.50
CA ALA A 216 -6.86 -12.62 -7.94
C ALA A 216 -6.23 -11.37 -7.30
N ILE A 217 -5.85 -11.47 -6.03
CA ILE A 217 -5.21 -10.42 -5.24
C ILE A 217 -4.02 -11.03 -4.49
N SER A 218 -2.90 -10.32 -4.39
CA SER A 218 -1.78 -10.76 -3.58
C SER A 218 -1.18 -9.59 -2.82
N THR A 219 -0.82 -9.81 -1.55
CA THR A 219 -0.39 -8.73 -0.65
C THR A 219 0.62 -9.23 0.39
N HIS A 220 1.61 -8.39 0.68
CA HIS A 220 2.55 -8.60 1.79
C HIS A 220 2.07 -8.04 3.13
N ALA A 221 0.91 -7.40 3.21
CA ALA A 221 0.35 -6.91 4.48
C ALA A 221 0.24 -8.02 5.54
N PHE A 222 0.04 -9.27 5.10
CA PHE A 222 -0.13 -10.46 5.94
C PHE A 222 1.10 -11.38 5.99
N ALA A 223 2.23 -10.93 5.41
CA ALA A 223 3.43 -11.74 5.27
C ALA A 223 4.32 -11.70 6.52
N TYR A 224 5.18 -12.71 6.61
CA TYR A 224 6.25 -12.88 7.60
C TYR A 224 5.76 -13.04 9.04
N GLU A 225 4.49 -13.35 9.25
CA GLU A 225 3.93 -13.71 10.56
C GLU A 225 4.24 -15.17 10.88
N ASP A 226 4.62 -15.47 12.12
CA ASP A 226 4.73 -16.86 12.56
C ASP A 226 3.34 -17.36 12.94
N LEU A 227 2.83 -18.32 12.18
CA LEU A 227 1.55 -18.96 12.42
C LEU A 227 1.77 -20.37 12.94
N ALA A 228 0.98 -20.76 13.94
CA ALA A 228 0.96 -22.13 14.41
C ALA A 228 0.08 -22.99 13.50
N ALA A 229 0.37 -24.29 13.45
CA ALA A 229 -0.56 -25.25 12.85
C ALA A 229 -1.92 -25.16 13.56
N GLY A 230 -3.00 -25.11 12.77
CA GLY A 230 -4.36 -24.97 13.30
C GLY A 230 -4.82 -23.53 13.55
N SER A 231 -3.94 -22.52 13.45
CA SER A 231 -4.36 -21.11 13.46
C SER A 231 -5.33 -20.82 12.31
N VAL A 232 -6.23 -19.86 12.50
CA VAL A 232 -7.30 -19.56 11.53
C VAL A 232 -7.11 -18.17 10.94
N ILE A 233 -7.02 -18.10 9.61
CA ILE A 233 -7.13 -16.86 8.85
C ILE A 233 -8.58 -16.70 8.46
N GLU A 234 -9.15 -15.52 8.72
CA GLU A 234 -10.54 -15.21 8.40
C GLU A 234 -10.61 -14.28 7.20
N ILE A 235 -11.47 -14.62 6.24
CA ILE A 235 -11.80 -13.78 5.09
C ILE A 235 -13.24 -13.34 5.29
N ILE A 236 -13.46 -12.04 5.30
CA ILE A 236 -14.72 -11.41 5.68
C ILE A 236 -15.23 -10.58 4.50
N SER A 237 -16.47 -10.80 4.12
CA SER A 237 -17.15 -10.07 3.04
C SER A 237 -18.62 -9.88 3.38
N ASP A 238 -19.24 -8.80 2.92
CA ASP A 238 -20.70 -8.58 2.98
C ASP A 238 -21.47 -9.33 1.88
N LYS A 239 -20.76 -9.89 0.89
CA LYS A 239 -21.31 -10.71 -0.19
C LYS A 239 -20.70 -12.11 -0.17
N ALA A 240 -21.43 -13.07 -0.73
CA ALA A 240 -20.93 -14.43 -0.84
C ALA A 240 -19.85 -14.51 -1.94
N LEU A 241 -18.70 -15.09 -1.60
CA LEU A 241 -17.68 -15.48 -2.56
C LEU A 241 -18.17 -16.63 -3.46
N GLY A 242 -17.64 -16.65 -4.67
CA GLY A 242 -17.87 -17.71 -5.65
C GLY A 242 -17.25 -19.06 -5.24
N PRO A 243 -17.68 -20.16 -5.88
CA PRO A 243 -17.35 -21.53 -5.46
C PRO A 243 -15.88 -21.94 -5.65
N THR A 244 -15.10 -21.16 -6.40
CA THR A 244 -13.65 -21.38 -6.63
C THR A 244 -12.79 -20.45 -5.80
N ALA A 245 -13.31 -19.98 -4.66
CA ALA A 245 -12.55 -19.13 -3.75
C ALA A 245 -11.44 -19.95 -3.08
N ASP A 246 -10.19 -19.54 -3.33
CA ASP A 246 -9.00 -20.25 -2.87
C ASP A 246 -8.00 -19.26 -2.27
N MET A 247 -7.16 -19.74 -1.35
CA MET A 247 -5.99 -19.01 -0.86
C MET A 247 -4.74 -19.85 -1.07
N THR A 248 -3.71 -19.25 -1.66
CA THR A 248 -2.37 -19.82 -1.68
C THR A 248 -1.59 -19.31 -0.48
N LEU A 249 -1.37 -20.23 0.47
CA LEU A 249 -0.43 -20.06 1.57
C LEU A 249 0.97 -20.30 1.05
N ARG A 250 1.81 -19.26 1.10
CA ARG A 250 3.26 -19.35 0.87
C ARG A 250 3.98 -19.01 2.17
N GLY A 251 5.15 -19.58 2.39
CA GLY A 251 6.02 -19.20 3.50
C GLY A 251 7.15 -20.18 3.73
N PHE A 252 7.60 -20.28 4.96
CA PHE A 252 8.74 -21.10 5.37
C PHE A 252 8.44 -21.87 6.64
N THR A 253 8.72 -23.17 6.63
CA THR A 253 8.59 -24.02 7.82
C THR A 253 9.88 -24.01 8.64
N GLY A 254 9.85 -24.59 9.84
CA GLY A 254 11.05 -24.80 10.65
C GLY A 254 11.79 -23.52 11.02
N ASN A 255 13.08 -23.66 11.37
CA ASN A 255 13.93 -22.51 11.64
C ASN A 255 14.43 -21.94 10.30
N ASN A 256 13.87 -20.80 9.89
CA ASN A 256 14.11 -20.20 8.57
C ASN A 256 14.80 -18.82 8.68
N ALA A 257 15.48 -18.43 7.60
CA ALA A 257 16.27 -17.20 7.56
C ALA A 257 15.40 -15.93 7.69
N VAL A 258 14.18 -15.94 7.14
CA VAL A 258 13.25 -14.79 7.21
C VAL A 258 12.85 -14.49 8.65
N ALA A 259 12.44 -15.52 9.42
CA ALA A 259 12.11 -15.38 10.82
C ALA A 259 13.30 -14.91 11.66
N GLN A 260 14.49 -15.48 11.40
CA GLN A 260 15.72 -15.07 12.08
C GLN A 260 16.07 -13.61 11.79
N LEU A 261 16.05 -13.19 10.52
CA LEU A 261 16.34 -11.82 10.13
C LEU A 261 15.35 -10.86 10.79
N ARG A 262 14.05 -11.15 10.72
CA ARG A 262 13.02 -10.35 11.36
C ARG A 262 13.30 -10.17 12.87
N ASN A 263 13.68 -11.26 13.54
CA ASN A 263 13.99 -11.24 14.97
C ASN A 263 15.25 -10.40 15.27
N GLU A 264 16.30 -10.48 14.44
CA GLU A 264 17.50 -9.64 14.56
C GLU A 264 17.19 -8.16 14.33
N LEU A 265 16.45 -7.83 13.27
CA LEU A 265 16.05 -6.46 12.98
C LEU A 265 15.18 -5.85 14.09
N ARG A 266 14.34 -6.67 14.73
CA ARG A 266 13.56 -6.24 15.90
C ARG A 266 14.45 -6.02 17.12
N ALA A 267 15.37 -6.95 17.40
CA ALA A 267 16.31 -6.81 18.52
C ALA A 267 17.17 -5.54 18.40
N ASN A 268 17.49 -5.13 17.17
CA ASN A 268 18.24 -3.92 16.85
C ASN A 268 17.37 -2.66 16.70
N GLY A 269 16.06 -2.74 16.96
CA GLY A 269 15.13 -1.60 16.88
C GLY A 269 14.80 -1.11 15.47
N THR A 270 15.18 -1.85 14.42
CA THR A 270 14.85 -1.52 13.02
C THR A 270 13.40 -1.88 12.69
N LEU A 271 12.91 -3.00 13.22
CA LEU A 271 11.50 -3.38 13.16
C LEU A 271 10.80 -3.09 14.50
N PRO A 272 9.56 -2.58 14.48
CA PRO A 272 8.77 -2.43 15.70
C PRO A 272 8.40 -3.78 16.32
N ALA A 273 7.93 -3.73 17.56
CA ALA A 273 7.31 -4.88 18.20
C ALA A 273 6.07 -5.35 17.41
N PRO A 274 5.78 -6.65 17.39
CA PRO A 274 4.57 -7.17 16.73
C PRO A 274 3.32 -6.71 17.48
N LEU A 275 2.18 -6.67 16.77
CA LEU A 275 0.90 -6.66 17.47
C LEU A 275 0.83 -7.89 18.38
N THR A 276 0.60 -7.67 19.67
CA THR A 276 0.37 -8.75 20.63
C THR A 276 -0.90 -9.51 20.24
N THR A 277 -0.77 -10.84 20.10
CA THR A 277 -1.89 -11.78 20.01
C THR A 277 -2.97 -11.43 21.03
N LEU A 278 -4.19 -11.17 20.56
CA LEU A 278 -5.41 -11.19 21.38
C LEU A 278 -5.72 -12.63 21.79
N GLY A 279 -4.89 -13.18 22.68
CA GLY A 279 -5.25 -14.32 23.48
C GLY A 279 -6.23 -13.87 24.56
N GLY A 280 -7.53 -13.87 24.25
CA GLY A 280 -8.61 -13.77 25.23
C GLY A 280 -8.62 -12.49 26.06
N GLN A 281 -8.84 -11.35 25.43
CA GLN A 281 -9.46 -10.16 26.04
C GLN A 281 -9.97 -9.27 24.90
N GLU A 282 -11.03 -8.52 25.15
CA GLU A 282 -11.87 -7.82 24.16
C GLU A 282 -11.05 -7.05 23.12
N ALA A 283 -11.38 -7.31 21.86
CA ALA A 283 -10.81 -6.59 20.72
C ALA A 283 -11.14 -5.10 20.87
N SER A 284 -10.11 -4.28 21.04
CA SER A 284 -10.24 -2.84 20.81
C SER A 284 -10.29 -2.64 19.30
N SER A 285 -11.51 -2.59 18.77
CA SER A 285 -11.85 -2.13 17.43
C SER A 285 -11.45 -0.66 17.33
N ALA A 286 -10.27 -0.40 16.76
CA ALA A 286 -9.85 0.94 16.37
C ALA A 286 -8.90 0.84 15.17
N LEU A 287 -9.37 0.27 14.06
CA LEU A 287 -8.68 0.39 12.77
C LEU A 287 -9.69 0.56 11.63
N LEU A 288 -9.58 1.73 11.00
CA LEU A 288 -10.34 2.30 9.88
C LEU A 288 -11.65 3.03 10.27
N PRO A 289 -11.78 4.34 10.00
CA PRO A 289 -13.10 4.96 10.02
C PRO A 289 -13.90 4.39 8.85
N THR A 290 -14.96 3.66 9.15
CA THR A 290 -16.05 3.44 8.20
C THR A 290 -16.60 4.82 7.79
N PRO A 291 -16.70 5.13 6.49
CA PRO A 291 -17.40 6.36 6.10
C PRO A 291 -18.85 6.22 6.56
N PRO A 292 -19.40 7.21 7.28
CA PRO A 292 -20.76 7.09 7.79
C PRO A 292 -21.74 6.95 6.62
N ALA A 293 -22.50 5.86 6.64
CA ALA A 293 -23.62 5.66 5.74
C ALA A 293 -24.69 6.73 6.05
N GLY A 294 -24.90 7.67 5.12
CA GLY A 294 -26.15 8.44 5.06
C GLY A 294 -26.13 9.92 5.47
N ALA A 295 -25.03 10.66 5.35
CA ALA A 295 -25.07 12.13 5.54
C ALA A 295 -25.49 12.88 4.24
N ASN A 296 -26.74 12.67 3.81
CA ASN A 296 -27.45 13.69 3.04
C ASN A 296 -28.19 14.56 4.05
N ASP A 297 -27.55 15.59 4.58
CA ASP A 297 -28.26 16.72 5.18
C ASP A 297 -27.47 18.01 4.99
N ASN A 298 -28.16 19.02 4.45
CA ASN A 298 -27.66 20.36 4.18
C ASN A 298 -27.20 21.02 5.48
N VAL A 299 -25.88 21.15 5.68
CA VAL A 299 -25.33 22.08 6.68
C VAL A 299 -25.07 23.42 6.01
N SER A 300 -25.75 24.45 6.54
CA SER A 300 -25.67 25.85 6.12
C SER A 300 -24.24 26.40 6.22
N ILE A 301 -23.84 27.18 5.22
CA ILE A 301 -22.52 27.86 5.10
C ILE A 301 -22.28 28.91 6.21
N ASP A 302 -23.28 29.24 7.02
CA ASP A 302 -23.16 30.31 8.03
C ASP A 302 -22.50 29.88 9.36
N GLU A 303 -22.34 28.59 9.67
CA GLU A 303 -21.73 28.15 10.94
C GLU A 303 -20.20 27.97 10.92
N MET A 304 -19.53 28.11 9.76
CA MET A 304 -18.06 27.96 9.66
C MET A 304 -17.26 29.27 9.85
N LYS A 305 -17.90 30.42 10.09
CA LYS A 305 -17.18 31.71 10.22
C LYS A 305 -16.72 32.05 11.64
N ALA A 306 -17.04 31.26 12.66
CA ALA A 306 -16.78 31.64 14.05
C ALA A 306 -15.43 31.17 14.65
N ASN A 307 -14.64 30.33 13.95
CA ASN A 307 -13.35 29.84 14.47
C ASN A 307 -12.24 29.90 13.40
N GLN A 308 -11.69 31.09 13.16
CA GLN A 308 -10.37 31.23 12.55
C GLN A 308 -9.35 31.67 13.62
N PRO A 309 -8.16 31.06 13.70
CA PRO A 309 -7.07 31.61 14.49
C PRO A 309 -6.53 32.87 13.80
N LEU A 310 -6.31 33.92 14.60
CA LEU A 310 -5.71 35.19 14.20
C LEU A 310 -4.36 34.98 13.50
N SER A 311 -4.26 35.44 12.25
CA SER A 311 -3.03 35.47 11.46
C SER A 311 -2.15 36.64 11.92
N LEU A 312 -0.89 36.37 12.26
CA LEU A 312 0.16 37.40 12.39
C LEU A 312 0.80 37.61 11.02
N THR A 313 0.80 38.85 10.53
CA THR A 313 1.46 39.24 9.28
C THR A 313 2.83 39.82 9.59
N VAL A 314 3.86 39.30 8.93
CA VAL A 314 5.24 39.80 9.03
C VAL A 314 5.58 40.53 7.74
N ASP A 315 6.09 41.76 7.85
CA ASP A 315 6.50 42.54 6.70
C ASP A 315 7.76 41.90 6.06
N PRO A 316 7.71 41.54 4.75
CA PRO A 316 8.80 40.83 4.10
C PRO A 316 10.03 41.68 3.80
N GLU A 317 9.99 43.00 3.95
CA GLU A 317 11.16 43.87 3.74
C GLU A 317 11.89 44.21 5.04
N THR A 318 11.20 44.24 6.19
CA THR A 318 11.79 44.66 7.47
C THR A 318 11.82 43.58 8.55
N GLY A 319 11.00 42.54 8.45
CA GLY A 319 10.97 41.41 9.38
C GLY A 319 10.32 41.70 10.75
N GLU A 320 9.67 42.85 10.94
CA GLU A 320 8.93 43.15 12.17
C GLU A 320 7.48 42.61 12.14
N VAL A 321 7.00 42.19 13.31
CA VAL A 321 5.66 41.63 13.52
C VAL A 321 4.74 42.75 14.01
N GLN A 322 3.71 43.12 13.25
CA GLN A 322 2.69 44.09 13.69
C GLN A 322 1.46 43.36 14.26
N ALA A 323 0.99 43.84 15.42
CA ALA A 323 -0.26 43.39 16.03
C ALA A 323 -1.47 44.10 15.38
N PRO A 324 -2.62 43.43 15.22
CA PRO A 324 -3.74 44.02 14.49
C PRO A 324 -4.53 45.02 15.34
N GLU A 325 -4.64 46.26 14.87
CA GLU A 325 -5.68 47.21 15.28
C GLU A 325 -6.98 46.94 14.51
N GLY A 326 -8.11 47.04 15.21
CA GLY A 326 -9.42 46.60 14.73
C GLY A 326 -10.24 47.67 14.00
N GLN A 327 -11.07 47.15 13.07
CA GLN A 327 -12.37 47.61 12.58
C GLN A 327 -12.52 48.95 11.84
N GLY A 328 -13.16 48.87 10.68
CA GLY A 328 -13.83 49.99 10.00
C GLY A 328 -14.49 49.55 8.69
N GLU A 329 -15.81 49.38 8.72
CA GLU A 329 -16.71 49.08 7.60
C GLU A 329 -16.68 50.14 6.48
N SER A 330 -16.97 49.75 5.23
CA SER A 330 -18.02 50.40 4.39
C SER A 330 -18.13 49.75 3.01
N ASN A 331 -19.34 49.90 2.46
CA ASN A 331 -19.96 49.23 1.33
C ASN A 331 -19.58 49.80 -0.04
N ASP A 332 -20.23 49.21 -1.06
CA ASP A 332 -20.52 49.71 -2.42
C ASP A 332 -19.55 49.21 -3.49
N ALA A 333 -19.89 48.99 -4.76
CA ALA A 333 -21.10 48.65 -5.52
C ALA A 333 -20.63 48.63 -7.01
N GLU A 334 -21.30 47.85 -7.86
CA GLU A 334 -21.37 47.99 -9.34
C GLU A 334 -20.12 47.72 -10.21
N GLY A 335 -20.37 47.15 -11.40
CA GLY A 335 -19.46 47.29 -12.55
C GLY A 335 -19.38 46.11 -13.52
N ASN A 336 -20.38 45.97 -14.38
CA ASN A 336 -20.31 45.25 -15.66
C ASN A 336 -19.09 45.68 -16.48
N GLU A 337 -18.45 44.77 -17.23
CA GLU A 337 -18.32 44.89 -18.69
C GLU A 337 -17.67 43.66 -19.34
N ALA A 338 -18.19 43.33 -20.52
CA ALA A 338 -17.84 42.21 -21.36
C ALA A 338 -16.71 42.57 -22.35
N ILE A 339 -15.81 41.60 -22.55
CA ILE A 339 -15.18 41.07 -23.78
C ILE A 339 -14.96 42.01 -25.00
N PRO A 340 -13.82 41.87 -25.72
CA PRO A 340 -13.94 41.18 -27.00
C PRO A 340 -12.88 40.10 -27.25
N VAL A 341 -13.38 39.03 -27.88
CA VAL A 341 -12.69 37.92 -28.54
C VAL A 341 -12.18 38.41 -29.89
N ASP A 342 -11.06 37.87 -30.37
CA ASP A 342 -10.82 37.66 -31.80
C ASP A 342 -9.64 36.67 -32.03
N PRO A 343 -9.47 36.06 -33.24
CA PRO A 343 -9.84 34.65 -33.41
C PRO A 343 -8.74 33.73 -33.99
N VAL A 344 -9.02 32.43 -33.86
CA VAL A 344 -8.76 31.27 -34.76
C VAL A 344 -7.61 31.34 -35.77
N VAL A 345 -6.74 30.33 -35.72
CA VAL A 345 -6.12 29.70 -36.92
C VAL A 345 -6.14 28.17 -36.76
N GLU A 346 -6.82 27.52 -37.73
CA GLU A 346 -6.81 26.10 -38.14
C GLU A 346 -5.38 25.57 -38.41
N GLU A 347 -4.99 24.31 -38.60
CA GLU A 347 -5.56 22.97 -38.75
C GLU A 347 -4.29 22.07 -38.68
N ASP A 348 -4.35 20.86 -38.14
CA ASP A 348 -3.70 19.70 -38.79
C ASP A 348 -4.13 18.37 -38.16
N ALA A 349 -4.31 17.39 -39.05
CA ALA A 349 -5.09 16.16 -38.91
C ALA A 349 -4.49 15.07 -38.00
N PRO A 350 -5.31 14.11 -37.50
CA PRO A 350 -4.83 12.97 -36.73
C PRO A 350 -4.21 11.87 -37.61
N VAL A 351 -2.98 11.48 -37.26
CA VAL A 351 -2.27 10.32 -37.82
C VAL A 351 -2.86 9.02 -37.27
N ALA A 352 -3.23 8.10 -38.17
CA ALA A 352 -3.75 6.78 -37.84
C ALA A 352 -2.66 5.86 -37.23
N PRO A 353 -2.98 4.99 -36.25
CA PRO A 353 -2.02 4.06 -35.68
C PRO A 353 -1.75 2.88 -36.63
N THR A 354 -0.48 2.68 -36.96
CA THR A 354 0.05 1.53 -37.68
C THR A 354 -0.05 0.25 -36.85
N THR A 355 -0.57 -0.81 -37.46
CA THR A 355 -0.67 -2.17 -36.93
C THR A 355 0.73 -2.79 -36.77
N PRO A 356 1.04 -3.50 -35.65
CA PRO A 356 2.28 -4.26 -35.55
C PRO A 356 2.20 -5.56 -36.35
N ALA A 357 3.31 -5.91 -37.00
CA ALA A 357 3.49 -7.13 -37.79
C ALA A 357 3.43 -8.41 -36.93
N PRO A 358 2.99 -9.55 -37.49
CA PRO A 358 2.87 -10.80 -36.74
C PRO A 358 4.25 -11.37 -36.35
N SER A 359 4.38 -11.72 -35.07
CA SER A 359 5.54 -12.39 -34.48
C SER A 359 5.80 -13.76 -35.12
N ALA A 360 7.07 -14.02 -35.47
CA ALA A 360 7.51 -15.31 -35.96
C ALA A 360 7.30 -16.42 -34.91
N PRO A 361 6.94 -17.66 -35.32
CA PRO A 361 6.75 -18.76 -34.39
C PRO A 361 8.08 -19.21 -33.75
N PRO A 362 8.05 -19.70 -32.50
CA PRO A 362 9.24 -20.14 -31.78
C PRO A 362 9.88 -21.39 -32.42
N PRO A 363 11.21 -21.55 -32.32
CA PRO A 363 11.91 -22.71 -32.87
C PRO A 363 11.56 -24.00 -32.12
N VAL A 364 11.29 -25.06 -32.88
CA VAL A 364 11.03 -26.41 -32.40
C VAL A 364 12.28 -26.97 -31.69
N PRO A 365 12.18 -27.55 -30.48
CA PRO A 365 13.31 -28.19 -29.82
C PRO A 365 13.73 -29.45 -30.57
N ARG A 366 15.04 -29.54 -30.88
CA ARG A 366 15.66 -30.74 -31.46
C ARG A 366 15.67 -31.86 -30.43
N THR A 367 15.09 -33.00 -30.78
CA THR A 367 15.25 -34.26 -30.05
C THR A 367 16.71 -34.73 -30.14
N PRO A 368 17.33 -35.18 -29.02
CA PRO A 368 18.63 -35.83 -29.08
C PRO A 368 18.46 -37.26 -29.63
N GLY A 369 19.19 -37.57 -30.70
CA GLY A 369 19.35 -38.94 -31.20
C GLY A 369 20.24 -39.77 -30.27
N PRO A 370 20.18 -41.11 -30.37
CA PRO A 370 20.83 -42.01 -29.43
C PRO A 370 22.34 -42.08 -29.68
N PHE A 371 23.12 -41.91 -28.62
CA PHE A 371 24.45 -42.49 -28.45
C PHE A 371 24.59 -43.03 -27.03
#